data_AF-A0A454VYG9-F1
#
_entry.id   AF-A0A454VYG9-F1
#
_cell.length_a   1.000
_cell.length_b   1.000
_cell.length_c   1.000
_cell.angle_alpha   90.00
_cell.angle_beta   90.00
_cell.angle_gamma   90.00
#
_symmetry.space_group_name_H-M   'P 1'
#
loop_
_entity.id
_entity.type
_entity.pdbx_description
1 polymer ?
#
loop_
_entity_poly.entity_id
_entity_poly.type
_entity_poly.pdbx_seq_one_letter_code
_entity_poly.pdbx_strand_id
1 'polypeptide(L)'
;CDSTGPGNGISGPIVDIAKNVSPQVDALVTGHTHQAYACTIPDPAGKPRTVTSAASFGRLYTDTTLTYDRRTNDIVRTAVASANHVVTRDVKPARDMSKLIERWRALAAPIANRPVGHIAADIENPADAYEKPLGDLIADAQLEGMAPAGKGGAQLALMNPGGIRAPLSHKASGAEGDGVVTYGEAYTVQPFTNMMTAVDLTGAQLVTALQQQVSGPNQAAPKILQVSKGFTYTLDMTKTGADRVVVSSVRLNGEPIDPAKTYRVAMNEFLSGGGDGFTVLKEHR
;
A
#
# COMPACT_ATOMS: atom_id res chain seq x y z
N CYS A 1 -3.84 0.69 24.89
CA CYS A 1 -3.03 1.83 25.35
C CYS A 1 -3.98 2.96 25.66
N ASP A 2 -3.99 3.49 26.88
CA ASP A 2 -4.64 4.69 27.45
C ASP A 2 -6.00 5.20 26.86
N SER A 3 -6.61 4.44 25.97
CA SER A 3 -7.87 4.61 25.26
C SER A 3 -8.53 3.23 25.23
N THR A 4 -9.80 3.19 25.64
CA THR A 4 -10.58 1.96 25.76
C THR A 4 -11.37 1.74 24.45
N GLY A 5 -11.00 0.71 23.68
CA GLY A 5 -11.71 0.33 22.45
C GLY A 5 -11.16 -0.95 21.79
N PRO A 6 -11.89 -1.58 20.85
CA PRO A 6 -11.41 -2.77 20.13
C PRO A 6 -10.18 -2.42 19.28
N GLY A 7 -9.05 -3.10 19.53
CA GLY A 7 -7.74 -2.79 18.93
C GLY A 7 -6.65 -2.46 19.95
N ASN A 8 -6.62 -3.19 21.07
CA ASN A 8 -5.66 -2.93 22.15
C ASN A 8 -4.22 -3.18 21.69
N GLY A 9 -3.51 -2.10 21.40
CA GLY A 9 -2.05 -2.07 21.36
C GLY A 9 -1.48 -1.49 20.07
N ILE A 10 -0.37 -0.79 20.24
CA ILE A 10 0.59 -0.50 19.18
C ILE A 10 1.41 -1.76 18.90
N SER A 11 1.66 -2.06 17.63
CA SER A 11 2.40 -3.25 17.20
C SER A 11 3.32 -2.93 16.02
N GLY A 12 4.18 -3.88 15.68
CA GLY A 12 5.17 -3.74 14.60
C GLY A 12 6.43 -2.96 15.01
N PRO A 13 7.28 -2.61 14.03
CA PRO A 13 8.62 -2.07 14.28
C PRO A 13 8.67 -0.82 15.15
N ILE A 14 7.59 -0.04 15.18
CA ILE A 14 7.51 1.17 15.99
C ILE A 14 7.64 0.88 17.50
N VAL A 15 7.21 -0.29 17.97
CA VAL A 15 7.36 -0.68 19.38
C VAL A 15 8.83 -0.79 19.75
N ASP A 16 9.61 -1.44 18.90
CA ASP A 16 11.05 -1.62 19.12
C ASP A 16 11.81 -0.31 18.94
N ILE A 17 11.45 0.50 17.95
CA ILE A 17 12.02 1.84 17.75
C ILE A 17 11.76 2.71 18.99
N ALA A 18 10.53 2.74 19.50
CA ALA A 18 10.16 3.57 20.64
C ALA A 18 10.92 3.20 21.92
N LYS A 19 11.16 1.90 22.13
CA LYS A 19 11.93 1.35 23.26
C LYS A 19 13.43 1.60 23.16
N ASN A 20 13.98 1.74 21.95
CA ASN A 20 15.43 1.80 21.73
C ASN A 20 15.94 3.19 21.32
N VAL A 21 15.07 4.09 20.86
CA VAL A 21 15.48 5.47 20.51
C VAL A 21 15.91 6.24 21.75
N SER A 22 16.97 7.04 21.58
CA SER A 22 17.64 7.82 22.64
C SER A 22 16.66 8.39 23.67
N PRO A 23 16.94 8.28 24.99
CA PRO A 23 16.15 8.93 26.04
C PRO A 23 16.02 10.46 25.90
N GLN A 24 16.75 11.11 24.99
CA GLN A 24 16.59 12.54 24.68
C GLN A 24 15.37 12.87 23.81
N VAL A 25 14.69 11.87 23.23
CA VAL A 25 13.48 12.08 22.42
C VAL A 25 12.24 12.05 23.32
N ASP A 26 11.43 13.12 23.34
CA ASP A 26 10.33 13.25 24.30
C ASP A 26 9.00 12.63 23.88
N ALA A 27 8.73 12.64 22.58
CA ALA A 27 7.54 12.07 21.99
C ALA A 27 7.83 11.59 20.56
N LEU A 28 7.01 10.67 20.09
CA LEU A 28 7.08 10.13 18.73
C LEU A 28 5.76 10.37 18.02
N VAL A 29 5.80 11.14 16.93
CA VAL A 29 4.69 11.30 15.97
C VAL A 29 5.04 10.46 14.75
N THR A 30 4.20 9.49 14.43
CA THR A 30 4.54 8.40 13.51
C THR A 30 3.49 8.24 12.42
N GLY A 31 3.74 7.37 11.44
CA GLY A 31 2.85 7.13 10.31
C GLY A 31 3.20 5.83 9.57
N HIS A 32 3.06 5.84 8.24
CA HIS A 32 3.35 4.73 7.32
C HIS A 32 2.39 3.52 7.40
N THR A 33 2.05 3.03 8.60
CA THR A 33 1.23 1.81 8.77
C THR A 33 -0.28 2.04 8.68
N HIS A 34 -0.71 3.30 8.60
CA HIS A 34 -2.13 3.73 8.63
C HIS A 34 -2.90 3.32 9.90
N GLN A 35 -2.19 2.91 10.96
CA GLN A 35 -2.81 2.58 12.25
C GLN A 35 -3.14 3.85 13.04
N ALA A 36 -4.18 3.78 13.86
CA ALA A 36 -4.57 4.84 14.78
C ALA A 36 -4.16 4.46 16.20
N TYR A 37 -3.31 5.27 16.85
CA TYR A 37 -2.98 5.10 18.26
C TYR A 37 -2.49 6.40 18.89
N ALA A 38 -2.73 6.52 20.18
CA ALA A 38 -2.02 7.41 21.10
C ALA A 38 -1.65 6.55 22.32
N CYS A 39 -0.39 6.13 22.39
CA CYS A 39 0.11 5.18 23.38
C CYS A 39 1.26 5.78 24.18
N THR A 40 1.50 5.24 25.38
CA THR A 40 2.72 5.47 26.14
C THR A 40 3.60 4.23 26.07
N ILE A 41 4.85 4.38 25.61
CA ILE A 41 5.88 3.32 25.64
C ILE A 41 7.04 3.84 26.48
N PRO A 42 7.54 3.07 27.47
CA PRO A 42 8.75 3.47 28.20
C PRO A 42 9.97 3.58 27.27
N ASP A 43 10.77 4.62 27.45
CA ASP A 43 12.07 4.78 26.80
C ASP A 43 13.12 3.79 27.37
N PRO A 44 14.36 3.75 26.84
CA PRO A 44 15.40 2.85 27.36
C PRO A 44 15.71 3.04 28.86
N ALA A 45 15.41 4.21 29.42
CA ALA A 45 15.59 4.52 30.85
C ALA A 45 14.33 4.23 31.68
N GLY A 46 13.29 3.63 31.08
CA GLY A 46 12.03 3.31 31.74
C GLY A 46 11.09 4.51 31.93
N LYS A 47 11.40 5.69 31.37
CA LYS A 47 10.54 6.88 31.49
C LYS A 47 9.40 6.82 30.46
N PRO A 48 8.17 7.22 30.82
CA PRO A 48 7.05 7.22 29.87
C PRO A 48 7.34 8.14 28.68
N ARG A 49 7.05 7.68 27.46
CA ARG A 49 7.15 8.45 26.22
C ARG A 49 5.89 8.25 25.38
N THR A 50 5.32 9.35 24.93
CA THR A 50 4.12 9.34 24.07
C THR A 50 4.48 8.93 22.64
N VAL A 51 3.68 8.06 22.04
CA VAL A 51 3.84 7.53 20.67
C VAL A 51 2.48 7.56 19.97
N THR A 52 2.40 8.25 18.84
CA THR A 52 1.12 8.59 18.20
C THR A 52 1.11 8.31 16.70
N SER A 53 -0.06 8.00 16.15
CA SER A 53 -0.36 7.90 14.71
C SER A 53 -1.84 8.15 14.49
N ALA A 54 -2.19 8.93 13.46
CA ALA A 54 -3.55 9.41 13.17
C ALA A 54 -4.18 8.74 11.94
N ALA A 55 -4.11 7.41 11.85
CA ALA A 55 -4.64 6.65 10.71
C ALA A 55 -4.11 7.16 9.35
N SER A 56 -5.02 7.42 8.40
CA SER A 56 -4.70 7.86 7.04
C SER A 56 -5.86 8.66 6.43
N PHE A 57 -5.61 9.26 5.26
CA PHE A 57 -6.61 9.97 4.44
C PHE A 57 -7.32 11.14 5.14
N GLY A 58 -6.67 11.76 6.14
CA GLY A 58 -7.25 12.87 6.91
C GLY A 58 -8.50 12.48 7.71
N ARG A 59 -8.65 11.20 8.06
CA ARG A 59 -9.79 10.71 8.86
C ARG A 59 -9.67 11.07 10.33
N LEU A 60 -8.43 11.09 10.83
CA LEU A 60 -8.10 11.51 12.19
C LEU A 60 -7.01 12.58 12.16
N TYR A 61 -6.95 13.38 13.22
CA TYR A 61 -5.76 14.15 13.59
C TYR A 61 -5.41 13.87 15.06
N THR A 62 -4.14 13.92 15.41
CA THR A 62 -3.70 13.80 16.80
C THR A 62 -3.57 15.21 17.39
N ASP A 63 -4.24 15.48 18.51
CA ASP A 63 -3.95 16.63 19.37
C ASP A 63 -3.00 16.16 20.48
N THR A 64 -1.88 16.86 20.68
CA THR A 64 -0.89 16.51 21.71
C THR A 64 -0.44 17.78 22.41
N THR A 65 -0.64 17.83 23.72
CA THR A 65 -0.15 18.92 24.58
C THR A 65 1.14 18.48 25.27
N LEU A 66 2.25 19.16 24.95
CA LEU A 66 3.56 18.95 25.57
C LEU A 66 3.86 20.13 26.50
N THR A 67 4.14 19.84 27.77
CA THR A 67 4.54 20.87 28.75
C THR A 67 6.07 20.93 28.85
N TYR A 68 6.66 22.10 28.62
CA TYR A 68 8.11 22.32 28.70
C TYR A 68 8.51 22.95 30.04
N ASP A 69 9.37 22.30 30.81
CA ASP A 69 9.95 22.85 32.04
C ASP A 69 11.27 23.58 31.71
N ARG A 70 11.27 24.91 31.90
CA ARG A 70 12.41 25.80 31.64
C ARG A 70 13.56 25.65 32.63
N ARG A 71 13.34 25.01 33.78
CA ARG A 71 14.39 24.75 34.77
C ARG A 71 15.19 23.51 34.40
N THR A 72 14.51 22.46 33.93
CA THR A 72 15.16 21.24 33.45
C THR A 72 15.54 21.30 31.98
N ASN A 73 15.00 22.28 31.25
CA ASN A 73 15.08 22.41 29.79
C ASN A 73 14.55 21.16 29.06
N ASP A 74 13.48 20.55 29.59
CA ASP A 74 12.97 19.25 29.15
C ASP A 74 11.44 19.20 29.19
N ILE A 75 10.84 18.25 28.46
CA ILE A 75 9.39 18.00 28.48
C ILE A 75 9.01 17.24 29.75
N VAL A 76 7.95 17.71 30.41
CA VAL A 76 7.32 16.99 31.53
C VAL A 76 6.50 15.83 30.96
N ARG A 77 7.17 14.71 30.63
CA ARG A 77 6.55 13.58 29.93
C ARG A 77 5.35 12.95 30.65
N THR A 78 5.34 13.01 31.98
CA THR A 78 4.23 12.52 32.81
C THR A 78 2.97 13.38 32.71
N ALA A 79 3.08 14.61 32.19
CA ALA A 79 1.97 15.53 31.99
C ALA A 79 1.51 15.61 30.52
N VAL A 80 2.08 14.77 29.64
CA VAL A 80 1.68 14.76 28.22
C VAL A 80 0.30 14.14 28.08
N ALA A 81 -0.59 14.87 27.43
CA ALA A 81 -1.90 14.39 27.01
C ALA A 81 -1.95 14.35 25.49
N SER A 82 -2.39 13.22 24.93
CA SER A 82 -2.52 13.04 23.49
C SER A 82 -3.78 12.25 23.15
N ALA A 83 -4.51 12.71 22.15
CA ALA A 83 -5.73 12.06 21.70
C ALA A 83 -5.86 12.14 20.17
N ASN A 84 -6.38 11.06 19.58
CA ASN A 84 -6.82 11.07 18.20
C ASN A 84 -8.26 11.58 18.12
N HIS A 85 -8.48 12.59 17.30
CA HIS A 85 -9.78 13.18 17.03
C HIS A 85 -10.26 12.78 15.65
N VAL A 86 -11.54 12.42 15.56
CA VAL A 86 -12.19 12.15 14.28
C VAL A 86 -12.42 13.46 13.54
N VAL A 87 -12.05 13.49 12.26
CA VAL A 87 -12.46 14.56 11.35
C VAL A 87 -13.91 14.27 10.95
N THR A 88 -14.84 14.86 11.69
CA THR A 88 -16.30 14.63 11.61
C THR A 88 -16.96 15.11 10.31
N ARG A 89 -16.29 16.02 9.59
CA ARG A 89 -16.78 16.65 8.34
C ARG A 89 -18.06 17.49 8.49
N ASP A 90 -18.49 17.79 9.71
CA ASP A 90 -19.58 18.71 10.05
C ASP A 90 -19.10 20.14 10.37
N VAL A 91 -17.77 20.33 10.48
CA VAL A 91 -17.15 21.64 10.70
C VAL A 91 -17.18 22.47 9.41
N LYS A 92 -17.52 23.75 9.54
CA LYS A 92 -17.50 24.71 8.42
C LYS A 92 -16.09 24.75 7.79
N PRO A 93 -15.95 24.49 6.47
CA PRO A 93 -14.67 24.58 5.79
C PRO A 93 -14.07 25.99 5.90
N ALA A 94 -12.76 26.06 6.15
CA ALA A 94 -12.02 27.31 6.17
C ALA A 94 -12.05 27.96 4.77
N ARG A 95 -12.39 29.25 4.71
CA ARG A 95 -12.66 29.95 3.44
C ARG A 95 -11.42 30.08 2.56
N ASP A 96 -10.29 30.38 3.17
CA ASP A 96 -8.98 30.47 2.53
C ASP A 96 -8.55 29.12 1.93
N MET A 97 -8.68 28.02 2.69
CA MET A 97 -8.39 26.68 2.21
C MET A 97 -9.35 26.24 1.09
N SER A 98 -10.64 26.58 1.20
CA SER A 98 -11.63 26.27 0.16
C SER A 98 -11.28 26.95 -1.18
N LYS A 99 -10.92 28.25 -1.14
CA LYS A 99 -10.47 28.98 -2.34
C LYS A 99 -9.23 28.36 -2.96
N LEU A 100 -8.27 27.92 -2.14
CA LEU A 100 -7.06 27.24 -2.62
C LEU A 100 -7.42 25.94 -3.34
N ILE A 101 -8.29 25.11 -2.74
CA ILE A 101 -8.73 23.84 -3.30
C ILE A 101 -9.50 24.06 -4.61
N GLU A 102 -10.44 25.00 -4.65
CA GLU A 102 -11.22 25.34 -5.85
C GLU A 102 -10.34 25.71 -7.04
N ARG A 103 -9.32 26.57 -6.80
CA ARG A 103 -8.37 26.96 -7.84
C ARG A 103 -7.67 25.75 -8.47
N TRP A 104 -7.13 24.84 -7.64
CA TRP A 104 -6.40 23.68 -8.15
C TRP A 104 -7.33 22.65 -8.79
N ARG A 105 -8.55 22.47 -8.25
CA ARG A 105 -9.57 21.62 -8.89
C ARG A 105 -9.93 22.11 -10.29
N ALA A 106 -10.13 23.42 -10.46
CA ALA A 106 -10.45 23.99 -11.78
C ALA A 106 -9.33 23.76 -12.80
N LEU A 107 -8.07 23.87 -12.38
CA LEU A 107 -6.91 23.62 -13.25
C LEU A 107 -6.75 22.13 -13.61
N ALA A 108 -7.03 21.24 -12.67
CA ALA A 108 -6.91 19.79 -12.88
C ALA A 108 -8.09 19.19 -13.66
N ALA A 109 -9.28 19.79 -13.57
CA ALA A 109 -10.53 19.25 -14.09
C ALA A 109 -10.48 18.79 -15.56
N PRO A 110 -9.88 19.54 -16.52
CA PRO A 110 -9.85 19.10 -17.93
C PRO A 110 -9.10 17.78 -18.12
N ILE A 111 -8.08 17.52 -17.31
CA ILE A 111 -7.30 16.28 -17.37
C ILE A 111 -8.01 15.19 -16.56
N ALA A 112 -8.40 15.51 -15.33
CA ALA A 112 -9.01 14.55 -14.41
C ALA A 112 -10.32 13.99 -14.95
N ASN A 113 -11.18 14.83 -15.55
CA ASN A 113 -12.52 14.43 -15.98
C ASN A 113 -12.55 13.77 -17.37
N ARG A 114 -11.39 13.58 -18.03
CA ARG A 114 -11.35 12.94 -19.35
C ARG A 114 -11.78 11.48 -19.21
N PRO A 115 -12.82 11.02 -19.93
CA PRO A 115 -13.19 9.60 -19.95
C PRO A 115 -12.06 8.74 -20.52
N VAL A 116 -11.79 7.61 -19.89
CA VAL A 116 -10.78 6.62 -20.30
C VAL A 116 -11.32 5.21 -20.47
N GLY A 117 -12.55 4.94 -20.00
CA GLY A 117 -13.18 3.63 -20.15
C GLY A 117 -14.56 3.58 -19.51
N HIS A 118 -15.16 2.39 -19.52
CA HIS A 118 -16.43 2.13 -18.85
C HIS A 118 -16.36 0.82 -18.06
N ILE A 119 -17.08 0.76 -16.93
CA ILE A 119 -17.28 -0.42 -16.10
C ILE A 119 -18.77 -0.69 -15.94
N ALA A 120 -19.17 -1.95 -15.81
CA ALA A 120 -20.57 -2.35 -15.66
C ALA A 120 -21.00 -2.57 -14.18
N ALA A 121 -20.03 -2.58 -13.27
CA ALA A 121 -20.22 -2.75 -11.84
C ALA A 121 -18.99 -2.21 -11.09
N ASP A 122 -19.09 -2.08 -9.76
CA ASP A 122 -17.95 -1.74 -8.90
C ASP A 122 -16.83 -2.78 -9.07
N ILE A 123 -15.58 -2.32 -9.07
CA ILE A 123 -14.38 -3.18 -9.11
C ILE A 123 -13.60 -2.95 -7.83
N GLU A 124 -13.76 -3.91 -6.92
CA GLU A 124 -13.34 -3.79 -5.53
C GLU A 124 -11.83 -4.04 -5.31
N ASN A 125 -11.31 -3.42 -4.25
CA ASN A 125 -9.94 -3.62 -3.74
C ASN A 125 -9.99 -3.94 -2.23
N PRO A 126 -10.56 -5.08 -1.83
CA PRO A 126 -10.71 -5.45 -0.42
C PRO A 126 -9.35 -5.57 0.28
N ALA A 127 -9.24 -5.07 1.51
CA ALA A 127 -7.96 -4.99 2.22
C ALA A 127 -7.45 -6.36 2.71
N ASP A 128 -8.36 -7.29 2.98
CA ASP A 128 -8.15 -8.60 3.58
C ASP A 128 -8.08 -9.75 2.56
N ALA A 129 -8.40 -9.50 1.30
CA ALA A 129 -8.29 -10.51 0.25
C ALA A 129 -6.85 -10.65 -0.27
N TYR A 130 -6.47 -11.89 -0.60
CA TYR A 130 -5.19 -12.20 -1.22
C TYR A 130 -5.18 -11.84 -2.72
N GLU A 131 -6.18 -12.31 -3.46
CA GLU A 131 -6.46 -11.94 -4.85
C GLU A 131 -7.64 -10.95 -4.87
N LYS A 132 -7.59 -9.96 -5.76
CA LYS A 132 -8.51 -8.82 -5.76
C LYS A 132 -9.03 -8.56 -7.17
N PRO A 133 -10.34 -8.33 -7.37
CA PRO A 133 -10.89 -8.03 -8.69
C PRO A 133 -10.19 -6.88 -9.42
N LEU A 134 -9.87 -5.79 -8.70
CA LEU A 134 -9.12 -4.67 -9.29
C LEU A 134 -7.64 -5.02 -9.55
N GLY A 135 -7.07 -5.93 -8.76
CA GLY A 135 -5.75 -6.48 -8.99
C GLY A 135 -5.67 -7.24 -10.30
N ASP A 136 -6.64 -8.10 -10.55
CA ASP A 136 -6.76 -8.88 -11.79
C ASP A 136 -6.91 -7.95 -13.00
N LEU A 137 -7.82 -6.96 -12.92
CA LEU A 137 -8.00 -5.98 -13.99
C LEU A 137 -6.69 -5.25 -14.32
N ILE A 138 -5.95 -4.79 -13.30
CA ILE A 138 -4.70 -4.06 -13.51
C ILE A 138 -3.64 -4.98 -14.10
N ALA A 139 -3.47 -6.20 -13.56
CA ALA A 139 -2.47 -7.14 -14.07
C ALA A 139 -2.78 -7.56 -15.52
N ASP A 140 -4.05 -7.78 -15.85
CA ASP A 140 -4.50 -8.03 -17.22
C ASP A 140 -4.22 -6.85 -18.15
N ALA A 141 -4.55 -5.63 -17.73
CA ALA A 141 -4.27 -4.42 -18.51
C ALA A 141 -2.76 -4.20 -18.71
N GLN A 142 -1.94 -4.50 -17.71
CA GLN A 142 -0.48 -4.46 -17.81
C GLN A 142 0.04 -5.49 -18.82
N LEU A 143 -0.48 -6.72 -18.78
CA LEU A 143 -0.14 -7.74 -19.76
C LEU A 143 -0.55 -7.31 -21.17
N GLU A 144 -1.80 -6.90 -21.36
CA GLU A 144 -2.33 -6.46 -22.67
C GLU A 144 -1.50 -5.31 -23.26
N GLY A 145 -1.13 -4.31 -22.45
CA GLY A 145 -0.33 -3.17 -22.89
C GLY A 145 1.11 -3.51 -23.25
N MET A 146 1.69 -4.56 -22.63
CA MET A 146 3.10 -4.93 -22.76
C MET A 146 3.33 -6.20 -23.59
N ALA A 147 2.30 -6.97 -23.90
CA ALA A 147 2.35 -8.19 -24.70
C ALA A 147 2.82 -7.98 -26.15
N PRO A 148 2.45 -6.88 -26.86
CA PRO A 148 2.97 -6.64 -28.19
C PRO A 148 4.51 -6.59 -28.21
N ALA A 149 5.13 -7.24 -29.20
CA ALA A 149 6.59 -7.34 -29.29
C ALA A 149 7.30 -5.97 -29.28
N GLY A 150 6.70 -4.95 -29.93
CA GLY A 150 7.22 -3.57 -29.93
C GLY A 150 6.97 -2.77 -28.64
N LYS A 151 6.28 -3.35 -27.65
CA LYS A 151 5.98 -2.73 -26.35
C LYS A 151 6.67 -3.43 -25.18
N GLY A 152 7.06 -4.69 -25.34
CA GLY A 152 7.78 -5.43 -24.31
C GLY A 152 7.80 -6.94 -24.54
N GLY A 153 6.85 -7.49 -25.29
CA GLY A 153 6.75 -8.93 -25.53
C GLY A 153 6.34 -9.74 -24.29
N ALA A 154 5.67 -9.11 -23.31
CA ALA A 154 5.33 -9.74 -22.04
C ALA A 154 4.41 -10.96 -22.23
N GLN A 155 4.65 -12.00 -21.42
CA GLN A 155 3.91 -13.26 -21.41
C GLN A 155 3.01 -13.38 -20.17
N LEU A 156 3.36 -12.67 -19.10
CA LEU A 156 2.57 -12.52 -17.88
C LEU A 156 2.85 -11.16 -17.24
N ALA A 157 2.00 -10.72 -16.32
CA ALA A 157 2.20 -9.50 -15.55
C ALA A 157 2.00 -9.72 -14.04
N LEU A 158 2.71 -8.92 -13.24
CA LEU A 158 2.65 -8.91 -11.79
C LEU A 158 2.37 -7.49 -11.27
N MET A 159 1.43 -7.38 -10.34
CA MET A 159 1.08 -6.13 -9.67
C MET A 159 1.17 -6.27 -8.15
N ASN A 160 1.95 -5.40 -7.51
CA ASN A 160 2.04 -5.39 -6.06
C ASN A 160 0.79 -4.77 -5.42
N PRO A 161 0.27 -5.33 -4.31
CA PRO A 161 -1.01 -4.91 -3.74
C PRO A 161 -0.95 -3.47 -3.20
N GLY A 162 0.23 -3.04 -2.73
CA GLY A 162 0.46 -1.67 -2.26
C GLY A 162 0.34 -0.62 -3.37
N GLY A 163 0.45 -1.01 -4.64
CA GLY A 163 0.28 -0.12 -5.79
C GLY A 163 -1.17 0.18 -6.16
N ILE A 164 -2.16 -0.50 -5.56
CA ILE A 164 -3.59 -0.32 -5.81
C ILE A 164 -4.23 0.45 -4.66
N ARG A 165 -4.63 1.70 -4.88
CA ARG A 165 -4.88 2.68 -3.81
C ARG A 165 -6.35 2.98 -3.54
N ALA A 166 -7.23 2.68 -4.48
CA ALA A 166 -8.67 2.85 -4.36
C ALA A 166 -9.39 1.77 -5.20
N PRO A 167 -10.65 1.46 -4.89
CA PRO A 167 -11.52 0.73 -5.83
C PRO A 167 -11.92 1.62 -7.02
N LEU A 168 -12.55 1.04 -8.03
CA LEU A 168 -13.32 1.78 -9.03
C LEU A 168 -14.81 1.61 -8.73
N SER A 169 -15.54 2.71 -8.56
CA SER A 169 -16.98 2.64 -8.36
C SER A 169 -17.73 2.89 -9.66
N HIS A 170 -18.78 2.11 -9.89
CA HIS A 170 -19.73 2.32 -10.98
C HIS A 170 -20.52 3.61 -10.80
N LYS A 171 -20.80 4.01 -9.56
CA LYS A 171 -21.50 5.27 -9.30
C LYS A 171 -20.60 6.44 -9.66
N ALA A 172 -21.11 7.38 -10.46
CA ALA A 172 -20.38 8.58 -10.84
C ALA A 172 -19.92 9.37 -9.60
N SER A 173 -18.68 9.87 -9.66
CA SER A 173 -18.11 10.79 -8.68
C SER A 173 -18.33 12.27 -9.06
N GLY A 174 -18.71 12.53 -10.31
CA GLY A 174 -19.02 13.85 -10.85
C GLY A 174 -20.14 13.83 -11.90
N ALA A 175 -19.91 14.51 -13.02
CA ALA A 175 -20.88 14.70 -14.09
C ALA A 175 -20.67 13.74 -15.28
N GLU A 176 -19.71 12.81 -15.18
CA GLU A 176 -19.33 11.85 -16.21
C GLU A 176 -20.41 10.80 -16.50
N GLY A 177 -21.30 10.54 -15.54
CA GLY A 177 -22.34 9.51 -15.62
C GLY A 177 -21.88 8.16 -15.09
N ASP A 178 -22.83 7.35 -14.64
CA ASP A 178 -22.53 6.05 -14.02
C ASP A 178 -21.80 5.12 -15.02
N GLY A 179 -20.82 4.39 -14.48
CA GLY A 179 -19.99 3.45 -15.22
C GLY A 179 -18.87 4.11 -16.02
N VAL A 180 -18.84 5.44 -16.20
CA VAL A 180 -17.74 6.12 -16.90
C VAL A 180 -16.54 6.24 -15.98
N VAL A 181 -15.40 5.67 -16.38
CA VAL A 181 -14.13 5.84 -15.67
C VAL A 181 -13.39 7.02 -16.27
N THR A 182 -13.04 7.98 -15.42
CA THR A 182 -12.24 9.16 -15.77
C THR A 182 -10.74 8.93 -15.49
N TYR A 183 -9.88 9.74 -16.10
CA TYR A 183 -8.44 9.70 -15.83
C TYR A 183 -8.13 9.96 -14.34
N GLY A 184 -8.88 10.86 -13.68
CA GLY A 184 -8.70 11.17 -12.26
C GLY A 184 -9.01 9.99 -11.35
N GLU A 185 -10.04 9.20 -11.68
CA GLU A 185 -10.37 7.95 -10.96
C GLU A 185 -9.29 6.89 -11.19
N ALA A 186 -8.88 6.67 -12.43
CA ALA A 186 -7.76 5.75 -12.74
C ALA A 186 -6.45 6.19 -12.04
N TYR A 187 -6.16 7.48 -12.01
CA TYR A 187 -5.01 8.03 -11.29
C TYR A 187 -5.14 7.84 -9.77
N THR A 188 -6.34 7.95 -9.21
CA THR A 188 -6.59 7.67 -7.79
C THR A 188 -6.33 6.21 -7.45
N VAL A 189 -6.58 5.28 -8.39
CA VAL A 189 -6.24 3.86 -8.24
C VAL A 189 -4.71 3.64 -8.27
N GLN A 190 -3.98 4.25 -9.21
CA GLN A 190 -2.51 4.12 -9.36
C GLN A 190 -1.78 5.48 -9.41
N PRO A 191 -1.60 6.18 -8.28
CA PRO A 191 -1.15 7.59 -8.25
C PRO A 191 0.37 7.77 -8.30
N PHE A 192 1.15 6.71 -8.50
CA PHE A 192 2.61 6.75 -8.29
C PHE A 192 3.41 7.15 -9.53
N THR A 193 2.78 7.33 -10.68
CA THR A 193 3.48 7.63 -11.95
C THR A 193 4.57 6.61 -12.28
N ASN A 194 4.46 5.38 -11.75
CA ASN A 194 5.39 4.31 -12.03
C ASN A 194 5.35 3.97 -13.53
N MET A 195 6.51 3.82 -14.14
CA MET A 195 6.62 3.31 -15.49
C MET A 195 6.39 1.81 -15.54
N MET A 196 5.73 1.35 -16.61
CA MET A 196 5.62 -0.08 -16.91
C MET A 196 6.89 -0.56 -17.59
N THR A 197 7.41 -1.70 -17.13
CA THR A 197 8.56 -2.39 -17.72
C THR A 197 8.23 -3.85 -17.97
N ALA A 198 8.92 -4.45 -18.92
CA ALA A 198 8.95 -5.89 -19.13
C ALA A 198 10.39 -6.34 -18.92
N VAL A 199 10.59 -7.40 -18.13
CA VAL A 199 11.92 -7.89 -17.75
C VAL A 199 12.01 -9.39 -17.95
N ASP A 200 13.23 -9.90 -18.14
CA ASP A 200 13.45 -11.33 -18.33
C ASP A 200 13.73 -12.00 -16.97
N LEU A 201 12.86 -12.95 -16.60
CA LEU A 201 13.01 -13.76 -15.39
C LEU A 201 13.11 -15.23 -15.76
N THR A 202 14.02 -15.96 -15.13
CA THR A 202 13.95 -17.43 -15.16
C THR A 202 12.72 -17.91 -14.40
N GLY A 203 12.21 -19.10 -14.72
CA GLY A 203 11.14 -19.72 -13.94
C GLY A 203 11.50 -19.85 -12.45
N ALA A 204 12.77 -20.11 -12.14
CA ALA A 204 13.27 -20.14 -10.76
C ALA A 204 13.18 -18.77 -10.07
N GLN A 205 13.52 -17.67 -10.76
CA GLN A 205 13.37 -16.31 -10.23
C GLN A 205 11.89 -15.95 -10.02
N LEU A 206 11.01 -16.35 -10.95
CA LEU A 206 9.57 -16.13 -10.82
C LEU A 206 8.99 -16.85 -9.59
N VAL A 207 9.37 -18.12 -9.37
CA VAL A 207 8.99 -18.86 -8.16
C VAL A 207 9.54 -18.20 -6.91
N THR A 208 10.80 -17.75 -6.93
CA THR A 208 11.41 -17.03 -5.80
C THR A 208 10.65 -15.76 -5.48
N ALA A 209 10.20 -15.00 -6.49
CA ALA A 209 9.41 -13.79 -6.29
C ALA A 209 8.09 -14.09 -5.58
N LEU A 210 7.39 -15.17 -6.00
CA LEU A 210 6.18 -15.63 -5.31
C LEU A 210 6.48 -16.02 -3.86
N GLN A 211 7.60 -16.69 -3.59
CA GLN A 211 8.00 -17.05 -2.23
C GLN A 211 8.32 -15.83 -1.37
N GLN A 212 8.93 -14.79 -1.94
CA GLN A 212 9.25 -13.53 -1.26
C GLN A 212 8.00 -12.75 -0.81
N GLN A 213 6.85 -12.97 -1.44
CA GLN A 213 5.60 -12.32 -1.06
C GLN A 213 5.07 -12.77 0.32
N VAL A 214 5.54 -13.90 0.84
CA VAL A 214 5.08 -14.57 2.08
C VAL A 214 6.23 -14.95 3.03
N SER A 215 7.46 -14.53 2.73
CA SER A 215 8.66 -14.86 3.50
C SER A 215 9.53 -13.63 3.78
N GLY A 216 10.58 -13.81 4.59
CA GLY A 216 11.51 -12.73 4.95
C GLY A 216 10.76 -11.50 5.51
N PRO A 217 10.97 -10.29 4.95
CA PRO A 217 10.29 -9.08 5.42
C PRO A 217 8.76 -9.12 5.28
N ASN A 218 8.23 -9.97 4.40
CA ASN A 218 6.79 -10.09 4.13
C ASN A 218 6.12 -11.22 4.93
N GLN A 219 6.87 -11.96 5.76
CA GLN A 219 6.30 -13.08 6.51
C GLN A 219 5.19 -12.64 7.49
N ALA A 220 5.40 -11.51 8.18
CA ALA A 220 4.44 -10.97 9.14
C ALA A 220 3.26 -10.25 8.46
N ALA A 221 3.48 -9.69 7.27
CA ALA A 221 2.49 -8.96 6.50
C ALA A 221 2.65 -9.26 5.00
N PRO A 222 2.04 -10.35 4.51
CA PRO A 222 2.21 -10.80 3.13
C PRO A 222 1.86 -9.73 2.09
N LYS A 223 2.64 -9.68 1.01
CA LYS A 223 2.48 -8.75 -0.10
C LYS A 223 2.02 -9.50 -1.34
N ILE A 224 0.88 -10.17 -1.27
CA ILE A 224 0.42 -11.08 -2.33
C ILE A 224 0.34 -10.34 -3.68
N LEU A 225 1.15 -10.79 -4.64
CA LEU A 225 1.15 -10.26 -5.99
C LEU A 225 -0.17 -10.63 -6.67
N GLN A 226 -0.80 -9.63 -7.29
CA GLN A 226 -1.89 -9.83 -8.23
C GLN A 226 -1.28 -10.25 -9.57
N VAL A 227 -1.90 -11.21 -10.24
CA VAL A 227 -1.31 -11.89 -11.39
C VAL A 227 -2.24 -11.76 -12.59
N SER A 228 -1.68 -11.61 -13.79
CA SER A 228 -2.47 -11.58 -15.01
C SER A 228 -3.06 -12.95 -15.31
N LYS A 229 -4.19 -12.94 -16.01
CA LYS A 229 -4.85 -14.10 -16.60
C LYS A 229 -3.86 -15.06 -17.24
N GLY A 230 -4.05 -16.34 -16.95
CA GLY A 230 -3.21 -17.42 -17.43
C GLY A 230 -2.06 -17.79 -16.48
N PHE A 231 -1.64 -16.90 -15.57
CA PHE A 231 -0.65 -17.25 -14.55
C PHE A 231 -1.36 -17.65 -13.25
N THR A 232 -1.14 -18.88 -12.78
CA THR A 232 -1.85 -19.44 -11.62
C THR A 232 -0.89 -20.15 -10.67
N TYR A 233 -1.17 -20.10 -9.37
CA TYR A 233 -0.43 -20.82 -8.33
C TYR A 233 -1.32 -21.01 -7.09
N THR A 234 -0.89 -21.87 -6.16
CA THR A 234 -1.57 -22.14 -4.89
C THR A 234 -0.74 -21.65 -3.70
N LEU A 235 -1.41 -20.97 -2.77
CA LEU A 235 -0.89 -20.69 -1.43
C LEU A 235 -1.46 -21.69 -0.42
N ASP A 236 -0.60 -22.53 0.15
CA ASP A 236 -0.92 -23.41 1.26
C ASP A 236 -0.78 -22.66 2.59
N MET A 237 -1.92 -22.27 3.14
CA MET A 237 -2.00 -21.47 4.37
C MET A 237 -1.67 -22.28 5.63
N THR A 238 -1.51 -23.60 5.54
CA THR A 238 -1.05 -24.44 6.66
C THR A 238 0.47 -24.35 6.87
N LYS A 239 1.20 -23.81 5.88
CA LYS A 239 2.66 -23.66 5.91
C LYS A 239 3.08 -22.25 6.31
N THR A 240 4.38 -22.05 6.48
CA THR A 240 4.98 -20.76 6.89
C THR A 240 6.04 -20.31 5.91
N GLY A 241 6.22 -19.00 5.78
CA GLY A 241 7.30 -18.46 4.94
C GLY A 241 7.14 -18.86 3.47
N ALA A 242 8.27 -19.16 2.83
CA ALA A 242 8.35 -19.51 1.42
C ALA A 242 7.59 -20.81 1.09
N ASP A 243 7.48 -21.72 2.05
CA ASP A 243 6.83 -23.03 1.86
C ASP A 243 5.32 -22.91 1.61
N ARG A 244 4.72 -21.75 1.89
CA ARG A 244 3.32 -21.46 1.51
C ARG A 244 3.11 -21.53 0.00
N VAL A 245 4.13 -21.26 -0.83
CA VAL A 245 3.98 -21.38 -2.29
C VAL A 245 4.13 -22.85 -2.67
N VAL A 246 3.06 -23.45 -3.18
CA VAL A 246 3.11 -24.82 -3.73
C VAL A 246 3.77 -24.75 -5.11
N VAL A 247 5.09 -24.91 -5.17
CA VAL A 247 5.89 -24.70 -6.39
C VAL A 247 5.37 -25.51 -7.60
N SER A 248 4.92 -26.76 -7.37
CA SER A 248 4.38 -27.62 -8.43
C SER A 248 3.04 -27.15 -9.02
N SER A 249 2.37 -26.18 -8.39
CA SER A 249 1.11 -25.58 -8.87
C SER A 249 1.32 -24.38 -9.78
N VAL A 250 2.54 -23.85 -9.88
CA VAL A 250 2.83 -22.63 -10.64
C VAL A 250 2.76 -22.94 -12.14
N ARG A 251 1.81 -22.30 -12.83
CA ARG A 251 1.52 -22.53 -14.25
C ARG A 251 1.36 -21.22 -15.00
N LEU A 252 1.72 -21.24 -16.28
CA LEU A 252 1.41 -20.20 -17.26
C LEU A 252 0.63 -20.83 -18.42
N ASN A 253 -0.60 -20.36 -18.64
CA ASN A 253 -1.53 -20.88 -19.65
C ASN A 253 -1.76 -22.40 -19.54
N GLY A 254 -1.83 -22.90 -18.29
CA GLY A 254 -2.00 -24.32 -18.00
C GLY A 254 -0.71 -25.13 -18.00
N GLU A 255 0.38 -24.63 -18.56
CA GLU A 255 1.68 -25.32 -18.59
C GLU A 255 2.50 -25.04 -17.32
N PRO A 256 3.13 -26.05 -16.69
CA PRO A 256 4.02 -25.83 -15.57
C PRO A 256 5.16 -24.85 -15.92
N ILE A 257 5.54 -24.01 -14.96
CA ILE A 257 6.74 -23.18 -15.11
C ILE A 257 7.99 -24.08 -15.09
N ASP A 258 8.81 -23.95 -16.13
CA ASP A 258 10.14 -24.57 -16.19
C ASP A 258 11.15 -23.64 -15.50
N PRO A 259 11.84 -24.10 -14.44
CA PRO A 259 12.77 -23.25 -13.69
C PRO A 259 13.94 -22.72 -14.53
N ALA A 260 14.34 -23.42 -15.61
CA ALA A 260 15.45 -23.01 -16.48
C ALA A 260 15.00 -22.11 -17.65
N LYS A 261 13.70 -22.09 -17.97
CA LYS A 261 13.16 -21.26 -19.06
C LYS A 261 13.08 -19.80 -18.62
N THR A 262 13.31 -18.89 -19.57
CA THR A 262 13.10 -17.45 -19.38
C THR A 262 11.68 -17.06 -19.79
N TYR A 263 11.07 -16.21 -18.98
CA TYR A 263 9.74 -15.66 -19.18
C TYR A 263 9.83 -14.13 -19.20
N ARG A 264 9.15 -13.51 -20.14
CA ARG A 264 9.06 -12.05 -20.24
C ARG A 264 7.92 -11.56 -19.35
N VAL A 265 8.23 -10.82 -18.29
CA VAL A 265 7.25 -10.46 -17.24
C VAL A 265 7.06 -8.95 -17.17
N ALA A 266 5.82 -8.49 -17.34
CA ALA A 266 5.45 -7.09 -17.17
C ALA A 266 5.20 -6.75 -15.69
N MET A 267 5.69 -5.60 -15.24
CA MET A 267 5.42 -5.05 -13.91
C MET A 267 5.73 -3.55 -13.88
N ASN A 268 5.36 -2.89 -12.80
CA ASN A 268 5.76 -1.51 -12.58
C ASN A 268 7.25 -1.44 -12.14
N GLU A 269 7.91 -0.32 -12.41
CA GLU A 269 9.35 -0.15 -12.14
C GLU A 269 9.71 -0.19 -10.64
N PHE A 270 8.76 0.13 -9.75
CA PHE A 270 8.97 -0.05 -8.31
C PHE A 270 9.17 -1.53 -7.97
N LEU A 271 8.38 -2.42 -8.58
CA LEU A 271 8.47 -3.86 -8.35
C LEU A 271 9.70 -4.46 -9.04
N SER A 272 10.02 -4.08 -10.28
CA SER A 272 11.24 -4.55 -10.96
C SER A 272 12.51 -4.06 -10.25
N GLY A 273 12.45 -2.87 -9.66
CA GLY A 273 13.46 -2.34 -8.74
C GLY A 273 13.46 -2.98 -7.35
N GLY A 274 12.78 -4.12 -7.15
CA GLY A 274 12.74 -4.91 -5.91
C GLY A 274 12.08 -4.23 -4.72
N GLY A 275 11.12 -3.32 -4.99
CA GLY A 275 10.22 -2.77 -3.99
C GLY A 275 9.44 -3.87 -3.25
N ASP A 276 8.80 -3.53 -2.13
CA ASP A 276 8.05 -4.46 -1.28
C ASP A 276 8.83 -5.72 -0.84
N GLY A 277 10.17 -5.70 -0.88
CA GLY A 277 11.02 -6.82 -0.47
C GLY A 277 11.20 -7.90 -1.54
N PHE A 278 10.79 -7.66 -2.79
CA PHE A 278 10.96 -8.58 -3.92
C PHE A 278 12.36 -8.50 -4.52
N THR A 279 13.39 -8.77 -3.72
CA THR A 279 14.80 -8.54 -4.12
C THR A 279 15.22 -9.32 -5.36
N VAL A 280 14.66 -10.52 -5.59
CA VAL A 280 15.01 -11.36 -6.75
C VAL A 280 14.64 -10.68 -8.07
N LEU A 281 13.65 -9.78 -8.05
CA LEU A 281 13.23 -9.09 -9.26
C LEU A 281 14.32 -8.15 -9.77
N LYS A 282 15.22 -7.62 -8.91
CA LYS A 282 16.38 -6.80 -9.35
C LYS A 282 17.42 -7.57 -10.16
N GLU A 283 17.39 -8.90 -10.08
CA GLU A 283 18.35 -9.79 -10.73
C GLU A 283 17.89 -10.16 -12.16
N HIS A 284 16.87 -9.47 -12.67
CA HIS A 284 16.38 -9.62 -14.03
C HIS A 284 17.46 -9.18 -15.05
N ARG A 285 17.38 -9.74 -16.26
CA ARG A 285 18.18 -9.29 -17.41
C ARG A 285 17.45 -8.23 -18.21
#